data_AF-A0A9E3E3I7-F1
#
_entry.id   AF-A0A9E3E3I7-F1
#
_cell.length_a   1.000
_cell.length_b   1.000
_cell.length_c   1.000
_cell.angle_alpha   90.00
_cell.angle_beta   90.00
_cell.angle_gamma   90.00
#
_symmetry.space_group_name_H-M   'P 1'
#
loop_
_entity.id
_entity.type
_entity.pdbx_description
1 polymer ?
#
loop_
_entity_poly.entity_id
_entity_poly.type
_entity_poly.pdbx_seq_one_letter_code
_entity_poly.pdbx_strand_id
1 'polypeptide(L)'
;LVDLAEKQASCELYGLLKRPNEKYVTERAYDNPKFVEDLVRDVASVLNLDERIQAYVVESENFESIHNHSAYALIEKDKRTR
;
A
#
# COMPACT_ATOMS: atom_id res chain seq x y z
N LEU A 1 -12.29 -0.19 -1.21
CA LEU A 1 -11.05 -0.96 -0.96
C LEU A 1 -9.91 -0.44 -1.82
N VAL A 2 -10.10 -0.23 -3.13
CA VAL A 2 -9.11 0.40 -4.02
C VAL A 2 -8.60 1.74 -3.47
N ASP A 3 -9.51 2.70 -3.23
CA ASP A 3 -9.14 4.01 -2.68
C ASP A 3 -8.41 3.94 -1.33
N LEU A 4 -8.66 2.90 -0.54
CA LEU A 4 -8.00 2.69 0.75
C LEU A 4 -6.55 2.27 0.51
N ALA A 5 -6.32 1.30 -0.38
CA ALA A 5 -4.98 0.87 -0.75
C ALA A 5 -4.17 1.99 -1.40
N GLU A 6 -4.76 2.74 -2.34
CA GLU A 6 -4.10 3.86 -3.03
C GLU A 6 -3.71 4.98 -2.05
N LYS A 7 -4.55 5.30 -1.07
CA LYS A 7 -4.24 6.28 -0.03
C LYS A 7 -3.08 5.88 0.88
N GLN A 8 -2.84 4.57 1.05
CA GLN A 8 -1.73 4.07 1.85
C GLN A 8 -0.45 3.85 1.05
N ALA A 9 -0.48 3.87 -0.28
CA ALA A 9 0.72 3.78 -1.11
C ALA A 9 1.62 5.02 -0.95
N SER A 10 2.89 4.90 -1.30
CA SER A 10 3.81 6.05 -1.36
C SER A 10 3.26 7.13 -2.29
N CYS A 11 2.78 6.71 -3.47
CA CYS A 11 1.94 7.48 -4.38
C CYS A 11 1.09 6.49 -5.20
N GLU A 12 -0.12 6.92 -5.60
CA GLU A 12 -0.99 6.14 -6.48
C GLU A 12 -0.53 6.18 -7.96
N LEU A 13 -1.04 5.25 -8.77
CA LEU A 13 -0.70 5.16 -10.19
C LEU A 13 -1.66 5.97 -11.06
N TYR A 14 -1.11 6.60 -12.10
CA TYR A 14 -1.86 7.38 -13.08
C TYR A 14 -1.45 6.94 -14.49
N GLY A 15 -2.42 6.66 -15.37
CA GLY A 15 -2.14 6.15 -16.72
C GLY A 15 -1.51 7.19 -17.67
N LEU A 16 -1.71 8.48 -17.42
CA LEU A 16 -1.13 9.55 -18.22
C LEU A 16 -0.80 10.77 -17.34
N LEU A 17 0.46 11.19 -17.37
CA LEU A 17 0.94 12.34 -16.62
C LEU A 17 1.40 13.45 -17.56
N LYS A 18 1.03 14.69 -17.22
CA LYS A 18 1.68 15.88 -17.78
C LYS A 18 2.92 16.21 -16.96
N ARG A 19 3.86 16.99 -17.50
CA ARG A 19 5.11 17.35 -16.81
C ARG A 19 4.92 17.87 -15.37
N PRO A 20 3.95 18.76 -15.07
CA PRO A 20 3.72 19.18 -13.69
C PRO A 20 3.22 18.05 -12.77
N ASN A 21 2.44 17.12 -13.33
CA ASN A 21 1.91 15.98 -12.58
C ASN A 21 3.00 14.95 -12.30
N GLU A 22 3.89 14.70 -13.26
CA GLU A 22 5.08 13.86 -13.08
C GLU A 22 5.95 14.38 -11.95
N LYS A 23 6.24 15.70 -11.96
CA LYS A 23 6.97 16.35 -10.84
C LYS A 23 6.29 16.06 -9.50
N TYR A 24 4.98 16.26 -9.40
CA TYR A 24 4.23 16.07 -8.17
C TYR A 24 4.29 14.62 -7.66
N VAL A 25 4.05 13.63 -8.52
CA VAL A 25 4.04 12.22 -8.08
C VAL A 25 5.44 11.76 -7.66
N THR A 26 6.49 12.27 -8.32
CA THR A 26 7.88 11.98 -7.93
C THR A 26 8.20 12.56 -6.55
N GLU A 27 7.90 13.83 -6.31
CA GLU A 27 8.13 14.48 -5.01
C GLU A 27 7.30 13.81 -3.91
N ARG A 28 6.02 13.51 -4.16
CA ARG A 28 5.15 12.83 -3.19
C ARG A 28 5.65 11.44 -2.82
N ALA A 29 6.05 10.63 -3.80
CA ALA A 29 6.57 9.30 -3.52
C ALA A 29 7.91 9.35 -2.76
N TYR A 30 8.72 10.37 -3.02
CA TYR A 30 9.99 10.61 -2.32
C TYR A 30 9.79 11.05 -0.87
N ASP A 31 8.83 11.94 -0.61
CA ASP A 31 8.53 12.47 0.72
C ASP A 31 7.73 11.48 1.60
N ASN A 32 7.07 10.49 0.98
CA ASN A 32 6.30 9.44 1.66
C ASN A 32 6.82 8.04 1.30
N PRO A 33 8.08 7.70 1.61
CA PRO A 33 8.62 6.37 1.34
C PRO A 33 8.00 5.34 2.29
N LYS A 34 7.70 4.16 1.77
CA LYS A 34 7.17 3.04 2.56
C LYS A 34 7.87 1.75 2.20
N PHE A 35 8.26 0.98 3.21
CA PHE A 35 8.66 -0.40 3.00
C PHE A 35 7.43 -1.29 2.74
N VAL A 36 7.67 -2.50 2.23
CA VAL A 36 6.62 -3.48 1.95
C VAL A 36 5.81 -3.80 3.23
N GLU A 37 6.46 -3.82 4.39
CA GLU A 37 5.83 -4.03 5.70
C GLU A 37 4.99 -2.83 6.16
N ASP A 38 5.40 -1.61 5.83
CA ASP A 38 4.64 -0.41 6.22
C ASP A 38 3.32 -0.35 5.47
N LEU A 39 3.33 -0.70 4.17
CA LEU A 39 2.11 -0.72 3.37
C LEU A 39 1.06 -1.68 3.94
N VAL A 40 1.46 -2.92 4.26
CA VAL A 40 0.52 -3.89 4.81
C VAL A 40 0.04 -3.50 6.21
N ARG A 41 0.89 -2.87 7.05
CA ARG A 41 0.51 -2.37 8.38
C ARG A 41 -0.51 -1.24 8.30
N ASP A 42 -0.28 -0.27 7.42
CA ASP A 42 -1.16 0.90 7.28
C ASP A 42 -2.53 0.49 6.73
N VAL A 43 -2.56 -0.36 5.71
CA VAL A 43 -3.80 -0.93 5.17
C VAL A 43 -4.52 -1.74 6.25
N ALA A 44 -3.82 -2.63 6.95
CA ALA A 44 -4.40 -3.43 8.05
C ALA A 44 -4.97 -2.55 9.16
N SER A 45 -4.32 -1.43 9.51
CA SER A 45 -4.81 -0.48 10.52
C SER A 45 -6.18 0.10 10.12
N VAL A 46 -6.33 0.53 8.85
CA VAL A 46 -7.62 1.03 8.36
C VAL A 46 -8.66 -0.07 8.28
N LEU A 47 -8.29 -1.26 7.79
CA LEU A 47 -9.22 -2.40 7.71
C LEU A 47 -9.69 -2.85 9.09
N ASN A 48 -8.88 -2.71 10.14
CA ASN A 48 -9.28 -2.99 11.51
C ASN A 48 -10.43 -2.12 11.99
N LEU A 49 -10.46 -0.85 11.59
CA LEU A 49 -11.51 0.11 11.95
C LEU A 49 -12.82 -0.09 11.18
N ASP A 50 -12.81 -0.82 10.06
CA ASP A 50 -14.03 -1.09 9.28
C ASP A 50 -14.82 -2.27 9.87
N GLU A 51 -15.93 -1.98 10.55
CA GLU A 51 -16.81 -2.98 11.18
C GLU A 51 -17.47 -3.93 10.16
N ARG A 52 -17.54 -3.55 8.88
CA ARG A 52 -18.12 -4.39 7.82
C ARG A 52 -17.20 -5.55 7.46
N ILE A 53 -15.91 -5.44 7.80
CA ILE A 53 -14.89 -6.44 7.47
C ILE A 53 -14.68 -7.35 8.68
N GLN A 54 -15.08 -8.61 8.52
CA GLN A 54 -14.95 -9.63 9.57
C GLN A 54 -13.57 -10.29 9.58
N ALA A 55 -12.98 -10.50 8.40
CA ALA A 55 -11.64 -11.06 8.24
C ALA A 55 -11.00 -10.48 6.98
N TYR A 56 -9.67 -10.42 6.94
CA TYR A 56 -8.92 -9.93 5.79
C TYR A 56 -7.54 -10.57 5.69
N VAL A 57 -7.01 -10.56 4.46
CA VAL A 57 -5.60 -10.80 4.15
C VAL A 57 -5.14 -9.58 3.35
N VAL A 58 -4.01 -8.98 3.75
CA VAL A 58 -3.35 -7.89 3.03
C VAL A 58 -1.98 -8.37 2.63
N GLU A 59 -1.67 -8.28 1.34
CA GLU A 59 -0.39 -8.67 0.75
C GLU A 59 0.20 -7.48 0.01
N SER A 60 1.52 -7.31 0.12
CA SER A 60 2.28 -6.38 -0.70
C SER A 60 3.48 -7.12 -1.26
N GLU A 61 3.69 -6.97 -2.57
CA GLU A 61 4.82 -7.50 -3.30
C GLU A 61 5.50 -6.34 -4.04
N ASN A 62 6.75 -6.05 -3.68
CA ASN A 62 7.57 -5.05 -4.36
C ASN A 62 8.51 -5.76 -5.32
N PHE A 63 8.40 -5.43 -6.61
CA PHE A 63 9.39 -5.80 -7.61
C PHE A 63 10.60 -4.88 -7.46
N GLU A 64 11.63 -5.37 -6.77
CA GLU A 64 12.81 -4.57 -6.41
C GLU A 64 13.57 -4.08 -7.65
N SER A 65 13.90 -2.80 -7.69
CA SER A 65 14.59 -2.20 -8.84
C SER A 65 16.09 -2.52 -8.89
N ILE A 66 16.66 -2.95 -7.76
CA ILE A 66 18.10 -3.25 -7.59
C ILE A 66 18.38 -4.74 -7.32
N HIS A 67 17.34 -5.59 -7.28
CA HIS A 67 17.44 -7.03 -7.03
C HIS A 67 16.53 -7.81 -7.98
N ASN A 68 16.89 -9.04 -8.34
CA ASN A 68 16.07 -9.90 -9.21
C ASN A 68 15.18 -10.87 -8.41
N HIS A 69 14.55 -10.35 -7.36
CA HIS A 69 13.55 -11.04 -6.55
C HIS A 69 12.62 -10.00 -5.93
N SER A 70 11.42 -10.42 -5.54
CA SER A 70 10.46 -9.54 -4.89
C SER A 70 10.71 -9.46 -3.38
N ALA A 71 10.46 -8.28 -2.78
CA ALA A 71 10.22 -8.16 -1.36
C ALA A 71 8.72 -8.36 -1.08
N TYR A 72 8.38 -9.12 -0.04
CA TYR A 72 7.00 -9.53 0.21
C TYR A 72 6.64 -9.41 1.70
N ALA A 73 5.43 -8.93 1.98
CA ALA A 73 4.85 -8.92 3.32
C ALA A 73 3.36 -9.27 3.27
N LEU A 74 2.87 -9.92 4.33
CA LEU A 74 1.47 -10.32 4.50
C LEU A 74 1.00 -10.06 5.93
N ILE A 75 -0.23 -9.56 6.08
CA ILE A 75 -0.98 -9.56 7.33
C ILE A 75 -2.32 -10.23 7.09
N GLU A 76 -2.58 -11.29 7.85
CA GLU A 76 -3.89 -11.95 7.92
C GLU A 76 -4.51 -11.69 9.30
N LYS A 77 -5.81 -11.41 9.32
CA LYS A 77 -6.58 -11.29 10.55
C LYS A 77 -8.04 -11.66 10.37
N ASP A 78 -8.52 -12.57 11.20
CA ASP A 78 -9.95 -12.77 11.45
C ASP A 78 -10.33 -12.08 12.75
N LYS A 79 -11.22 -11.09 12.70
CA LYS A 79 -11.66 -10.30 13.86
C LYS A 79 -12.66 -11.05 14.74
N ARG A 80 -13.20 -12.17 14.27
CA ARG A 80 -14.15 -13.01 15.04
C ARG A 80 -13.42 -13.90 16.04
N THR A 81 -12.20 -14.31 15.69
CA THR A 81 -11.28 -15.01 16.57
C THR A 81 -10.47 -14.00 17.36
N ARG A 82 -10.46 -14.14 18.68
CA ARG A 82 -9.82 -13.20 19.60
C ARG A 82 -8.30 -13.26 19.51
#